data_AF-A0A1N6NDM1-F1
#
_entry.id   AF-A0A1N6NDM1-F1
#
_cell.length_a   1.000
_cell.length_b   1.000
_cell.length_c   1.000
_cell.angle_alpha   90.00
_cell.angle_beta   90.00
_cell.angle_gamma   90.00
#
_symmetry.space_group_name_H-M   'P 1'
#
loop_
_entity.id
_entity.type
_entity.pdbx_description
1 polymer ?
#
loop_
_entity_poly.entity_id
_entity_poly.type
_entity_poly.pdbx_seq_one_letter_code
_entity_poly.pdbx_strand_id
1 'polypeptide(L)'
;MTELNNRYEFVYLFDVENGNPNGDPDAGNLPRVDPETNYGIVTDVCLKRKVRNYVEIVKQGASPYEIYIREKAILVHAHERAHKAIGASKTTDGKRKGSGEEVEKAREWMCANFFDVRTFGAVMSLKVNCGQVRGPAQMNFARSIDPVIPREISITRMAVATEREAESQQGDNRTMGKKNIIPYGLYRAEGYISAHLAGQTGFSEEDLALFWEALINMFEHDHAAARGKMAARKLFVFKHATKLGNAPAHKLFETIEVRRASSENGPSRAFSDYQIVVHHEKLPDTVQMTEML
;
A
#
# COMPACT_ATOMS: atom_id res chain seq x y z
N MET A 1 7.57 18.96 -14.07
CA MET A 1 7.21 18.35 -12.78
C MET A 1 7.46 19.37 -11.71
N THR A 2 6.44 19.69 -10.94
CA THR A 2 6.48 20.74 -9.92
C THR A 2 7.08 20.15 -8.64
N GLU A 3 8.12 20.76 -8.07
CA GLU A 3 8.78 20.26 -6.85
C GLU A 3 7.82 20.33 -5.66
N LEU A 4 7.80 19.26 -4.86
CA LEU A 4 7.08 19.21 -3.60
C LEU A 4 7.79 20.04 -2.52
N ASN A 5 7.18 21.16 -2.12
CA ASN A 5 7.77 22.07 -1.13
C ASN A 5 7.15 21.95 0.27
N ASN A 6 6.12 21.12 0.43
CA ASN A 6 5.39 20.95 1.67
C ASN A 6 5.50 19.51 2.17
N ARG A 7 5.68 19.33 3.48
CA ARG A 7 5.51 18.03 4.13
C ARG A 7 4.01 17.72 4.27
N TYR A 8 3.64 16.45 4.14
CA TYR A 8 2.27 16.01 4.36
C TYR A 8 2.19 14.81 5.30
N GLU A 9 1.06 14.73 6.00
CA GLU A 9 0.63 13.59 6.79
C GLU A 9 -0.76 13.21 6.32
N PHE A 10 -1.15 11.96 6.48
CA PHE A 10 -2.52 11.57 6.17
C PHE A 10 -3.02 10.45 7.06
N VAL A 11 -4.34 10.48 7.32
CA VAL A 11 -5.10 9.39 7.93
C VAL A 11 -6.02 8.84 6.85
N TYR A 12 -5.89 7.55 6.60
CA TYR A 12 -6.68 6.84 5.61
C TYR A 12 -7.55 5.78 6.29
N LEU A 13 -8.86 5.92 6.15
CA LEU A 13 -9.84 4.98 6.67
C LEU A 13 -10.43 4.17 5.51
N PHE A 14 -10.44 2.85 5.66
CA PHE A 14 -11.04 1.93 4.71
C PHE A 14 -11.65 0.75 5.46
N ASP A 15 -12.69 0.15 4.92
CA ASP A 15 -13.31 -1.02 5.52
C ASP A 15 -13.21 -2.27 4.64
N VAL A 16 -13.53 -3.39 5.26
CA VAL A 16 -13.80 -4.66 4.59
C VAL A 16 -15.12 -5.23 5.12
N GLU A 17 -15.93 -5.75 4.23
CA GLU A 17 -17.16 -6.48 4.52
C GLU A 17 -17.07 -7.89 3.91
N ASN A 18 -17.24 -8.90 4.76
CA ASN A 18 -17.19 -10.33 4.43
C ASN A 18 -15.98 -10.72 3.57
N GLY A 19 -14.78 -10.27 3.97
CA GLY A 19 -13.58 -10.40 3.15
C GLY A 19 -12.29 -10.52 3.95
N ASN A 20 -11.21 -10.85 3.25
CA ASN A 20 -9.85 -10.91 3.80
C ASN A 20 -9.02 -9.74 3.25
N PRO A 21 -8.78 -8.69 4.04
CA PRO A 21 -8.10 -7.48 3.56
C PRO A 21 -6.59 -7.71 3.38
N ASN A 22 -5.98 -8.56 4.22
CA ASN A 22 -4.58 -8.95 4.14
C ASN A 22 -4.36 -10.29 4.83
N GLY A 23 -4.18 -11.35 4.04
CA GLY A 23 -3.89 -12.68 4.55
C GLY A 23 -2.45 -12.83 5.07
N ASP A 24 -2.29 -13.68 6.07
CA ASP A 24 -1.02 -14.06 6.66
C ASP A 24 -0.47 -15.34 6.01
N PRO A 25 0.68 -15.29 5.29
CA PRO A 25 1.28 -16.47 4.70
C PRO A 25 1.71 -17.51 5.75
N ASP A 26 2.05 -17.08 6.97
CA ASP A 26 2.52 -17.98 8.03
C ASP A 26 1.33 -18.64 8.77
N ALA A 27 0.13 -18.05 8.69
CA ALA A 27 -1.09 -18.59 9.28
C ALA A 27 -2.09 -19.08 8.23
N GLY A 28 -1.61 -19.69 7.13
CA GLY A 28 -2.47 -20.35 6.14
C GLY A 28 -3.46 -19.40 5.46
N ASN A 29 -3.05 -18.15 5.23
CA ASN A 29 -3.85 -17.07 4.63
C ASN A 29 -5.05 -16.62 5.49
N LEU A 30 -5.04 -16.85 6.80
CA LEU A 30 -5.96 -16.18 7.73
C LEU A 30 -5.75 -14.65 7.68
N PRO A 31 -6.80 -13.83 7.87
CA PRO A 31 -6.62 -12.40 8.07
C PRO A 31 -5.63 -12.13 9.21
N ARG A 32 -4.68 -11.22 9.01
CA ARG A 32 -3.71 -10.85 10.06
C ARG A 32 -4.44 -10.18 11.22
N VAL A 33 -4.13 -10.62 12.44
CA VAL A 33 -4.62 -10.06 13.69
C VAL A 33 -3.46 -9.92 14.68
N ASP A 34 -3.51 -8.89 15.50
CA ASP A 34 -2.66 -8.75 16.67
C ASP A 34 -3.04 -9.83 17.70
N PRO A 35 -2.10 -10.70 18.11
CA PRO A 35 -2.39 -11.81 19.01
C PRO A 35 -2.75 -11.37 20.45
N GLU A 36 -2.36 -10.18 20.87
CA GLU A 36 -2.66 -9.68 22.22
C GLU A 36 -4.03 -9.00 22.28
N THR A 37 -4.41 -8.28 21.22
CA THR A 37 -5.57 -7.39 21.24
C THR A 37 -6.69 -7.80 20.28
N ASN A 38 -6.44 -8.75 19.37
CA ASN A 38 -7.33 -9.16 18.26
C ASN A 38 -7.65 -8.03 17.26
N TYR A 39 -6.90 -6.95 17.26
CA TYR A 39 -7.07 -5.92 16.24
C TYR A 39 -6.54 -6.43 14.90
N GLY A 40 -7.32 -6.26 13.84
CA GLY A 40 -6.92 -6.62 12.50
C GLY A 40 -5.74 -5.78 12.06
N ILE A 41 -4.82 -6.39 11.32
CA ILE A 41 -3.64 -5.73 10.74
C ILE A 41 -3.71 -5.80 9.22
N VAL A 42 -3.42 -4.69 8.56
CA VAL A 42 -3.09 -4.66 7.13
C VAL A 42 -1.72 -4.03 6.99
N THR A 43 -0.78 -4.79 6.45
CA THR A 43 0.62 -4.35 6.30
C THR A 43 0.72 -3.16 5.35
N ASP A 44 1.70 -2.29 5.57
CA ASP A 44 1.98 -1.16 4.69
C ASP A 44 2.31 -1.63 3.27
N VAL A 45 3.05 -2.74 3.13
CA VAL A 45 3.37 -3.34 1.82
C VAL A 45 2.14 -3.83 1.07
N CYS A 46 1.07 -4.25 1.77
CA CYS A 46 -0.21 -4.59 1.14
C CYS A 46 -0.87 -3.36 0.51
N LEU A 47 -0.96 -2.25 1.23
CA LEU A 47 -1.51 -0.99 0.71
C LEU A 47 -0.63 -0.43 -0.41
N LYS A 48 0.70 -0.41 -0.23
CA LYS A 48 1.64 0.02 -1.27
C LYS A 48 1.55 -0.85 -2.53
N ARG A 49 1.22 -2.15 -2.42
CA ARG A 49 0.96 -3.03 -3.57
C ARG A 49 -0.31 -2.58 -4.32
N LYS A 50 -1.39 -2.29 -3.61
CA LYS A 50 -2.65 -1.82 -4.21
C LYS A 50 -2.48 -0.48 -4.93
N VAL A 51 -1.73 0.45 -4.33
CA VAL A 51 -1.34 1.72 -4.99
C VAL A 51 -0.55 1.45 -6.27
N ARG A 52 0.46 0.57 -6.25
CA ARG A 52 1.23 0.19 -7.44
C ARG A 52 0.34 -0.37 -8.56
N ASN A 53 -0.57 -1.28 -8.20
CA ASN A 53 -1.48 -1.89 -9.16
C ASN A 53 -2.40 -0.84 -9.81
N TYR A 54 -2.95 0.07 -9.01
CA TYR A 54 -3.76 1.17 -9.53
C TYR A 54 -2.97 2.06 -10.50
N VAL A 55 -1.76 2.46 -10.13
CA VAL A 55 -0.89 3.27 -11.00
C VAL A 55 -0.55 2.53 -12.29
N GLU A 56 -0.26 1.23 -12.24
CA GLU A 56 0.00 0.41 -13.43
C GLU A 56 -1.22 0.38 -14.37
N ILE A 57 -2.44 0.32 -13.83
CA ILE A 57 -3.69 0.36 -14.61
C ILE A 57 -3.85 1.72 -15.31
N VAL A 58 -3.78 2.83 -14.57
CA VAL A 58 -4.10 4.16 -15.12
C VAL A 58 -2.98 4.71 -16.01
N LYS A 59 -1.72 4.31 -15.77
CA LYS A 59 -0.57 4.73 -16.59
C LYS A 59 -0.13 3.68 -17.60
N GLN A 60 -0.75 2.50 -17.62
CA GLN A 60 -0.50 1.42 -18.57
C GLN A 60 0.98 0.98 -18.63
N GLY A 61 1.68 1.08 -17.50
CA GLY A 61 3.11 0.76 -17.42
C GLY A 61 4.00 1.63 -18.31
N ALA A 62 3.58 2.84 -18.66
CA ALA A 62 4.38 3.78 -19.44
C ALA A 62 5.31 4.63 -18.56
N SER A 63 6.53 4.90 -19.05
CA SER A 63 7.43 5.89 -18.45
C SER A 63 6.78 7.29 -18.51
N PRO A 64 6.88 8.13 -17.45
CA PRO A 64 7.72 8.01 -16.25
C PRO A 64 7.07 7.31 -15.04
N TYR A 65 6.01 6.53 -15.27
CA TYR A 65 5.19 5.88 -14.23
C TYR A 65 5.25 4.36 -14.26
N GLU A 66 6.34 3.79 -14.75
CA GLU A 66 6.53 2.34 -14.69
C GLU A 66 6.55 1.85 -13.24
N ILE A 67 6.21 0.57 -13.02
CA ILE A 67 6.26 -0.06 -11.70
C ILE A 67 7.40 -1.07 -11.66
N TYR A 68 8.34 -0.86 -10.75
CA TYR A 68 9.53 -1.69 -10.57
C TYR A 68 9.18 -3.00 -9.86
N ILE A 69 8.47 -2.92 -8.74
CA ILE A 69 8.06 -4.09 -7.96
C ILE A 69 6.70 -4.58 -8.46
N ARG A 70 6.66 -5.39 -9.54
CA ARG A 70 5.43 -5.98 -10.10
C ARG A 70 5.50 -7.50 -10.20
N GLU A 71 4.35 -8.14 -10.43
CA GLU A 71 4.27 -9.59 -10.56
C GLU A 71 5.14 -10.10 -11.72
N LYS A 72 5.83 -11.23 -11.52
CA LYS A 72 6.70 -11.88 -12.52
C LYS A 72 7.86 -11.03 -13.06
N ALA A 73 8.14 -9.86 -12.48
CA ALA A 73 9.28 -9.05 -12.88
C ALA A 73 10.61 -9.65 -12.40
N ILE A 74 11.63 -9.55 -13.26
CA ILE A 74 13.01 -9.87 -12.91
C ILE A 74 13.75 -8.53 -12.74
N LEU A 75 14.00 -8.15 -11.49
CA LEU A 75 14.49 -6.81 -11.12
C LEU A 75 15.83 -6.45 -11.79
N VAL A 76 16.72 -7.42 -12.00
CA VAL A 76 18.03 -7.17 -12.63
C VAL A 76 17.89 -6.65 -14.07
N HIS A 77 16.82 -6.99 -14.79
CA HIS A 77 16.60 -6.48 -16.15
C HIS A 77 16.35 -4.96 -16.15
N ALA A 78 15.66 -4.43 -15.13
CA ALA A 78 15.47 -3.00 -14.98
C ALA A 78 16.82 -2.29 -14.71
N HIS A 79 17.70 -2.92 -13.92
CA HIS A 79 19.03 -2.39 -13.63
C HIS A 79 19.92 -2.36 -14.87
N GLU A 80 19.88 -3.44 -15.67
CA GLU A 80 20.59 -3.50 -16.95
C GLU A 80 20.09 -2.46 -17.95
N ARG A 81 18.77 -2.20 -17.97
CA ARG A 81 18.15 -1.15 -18.77
C ARG A 81 18.64 0.24 -18.33
N ALA A 82 18.68 0.50 -17.03
CA ALA A 82 19.21 1.75 -16.48
C ALA A 82 20.68 1.97 -16.87
N HIS A 83 21.53 0.97 -16.64
CA HIS A 83 22.95 1.02 -17.02
C HIS A 83 23.16 1.23 -18.52
N LYS A 84 22.35 0.58 -19.37
CA LYS A 84 22.39 0.79 -20.82
C LYS A 84 22.01 2.23 -21.19
N ALA A 85 20.98 2.78 -20.55
CA ALA A 85 20.49 4.13 -20.85
C ALA A 85 21.50 5.22 -20.47
N ILE A 86 22.28 5.02 -19.40
CA ILE A 86 23.33 5.97 -18.97
C ILE A 86 24.68 5.74 -19.66
N GLY A 87 24.78 4.76 -20.57
CA GLY A 87 26.03 4.44 -21.28
C GLY A 87 27.12 3.80 -20.40
N ALA A 88 26.74 3.11 -19.31
CA ALA A 88 27.70 2.49 -18.39
C ALA A 88 28.51 1.38 -19.06
N SER A 89 29.81 1.33 -18.75
CA SER A 89 30.76 0.37 -19.35
C SER A 89 30.68 -1.00 -18.68
N LYS A 90 30.96 -2.08 -19.43
CA LYS A 90 31.11 -3.42 -18.82
C LYS A 90 32.46 -3.48 -18.09
N THR A 91 32.53 -4.20 -16.97
CA THR A 91 33.81 -4.49 -16.32
C THR A 91 34.57 -5.60 -17.04
N THR A 92 35.83 -5.80 -16.64
CA THR A 92 36.77 -6.81 -17.16
C THR A 92 36.22 -8.24 -17.16
N ASP A 93 35.23 -8.57 -16.31
CA ASP A 93 34.58 -9.89 -16.24
C ASP A 93 33.32 -10.01 -17.12
N GLY A 94 33.08 -9.06 -18.03
CA GLY A 94 31.90 -9.01 -18.89
C GLY A 94 30.58 -8.66 -18.16
N LYS A 95 30.64 -8.37 -16.85
CA LYS A 95 29.50 -7.98 -16.00
C LYS A 95 29.48 -6.46 -15.81
N ARG A 96 28.30 -5.87 -15.61
CA ARG A 96 28.19 -4.44 -15.25
C ARG A 96 28.24 -4.31 -13.72
N LYS A 97 29.38 -3.89 -13.17
CA LYS A 97 29.51 -3.39 -11.79
C LYS A 97 29.73 -1.88 -11.92
N GLY A 98 28.72 -1.09 -11.57
CA GLY A 98 28.80 0.36 -11.70
C GLY A 98 29.86 0.94 -10.78
N SER A 99 30.70 1.83 -11.32
CA SER A 99 31.44 2.81 -10.52
C SER A 99 30.47 3.67 -9.70
N GLY A 100 30.97 4.40 -8.69
CA GLY A 100 30.14 5.27 -7.86
C GLY A 100 29.29 6.23 -8.70
N GLU A 101 29.89 6.90 -9.69
CA GLU A 101 29.19 7.83 -10.57
C GLU A 101 28.12 7.16 -11.46
N GLU A 102 28.41 5.98 -12.00
CA GLU A 102 27.42 5.20 -12.78
C GLU A 102 26.25 4.75 -11.90
N VAL A 103 26.50 4.40 -10.64
CA VAL A 103 25.44 4.03 -9.68
C VAL A 103 24.53 5.22 -9.40
N GLU A 104 25.08 6.43 -9.20
CA GLU A 104 24.27 7.64 -8.98
C GLU A 104 23.39 7.96 -10.19
N LYS A 105 23.96 7.97 -11.40
CA LYS A 105 23.21 8.21 -12.65
C LYS A 105 22.15 7.13 -12.90
N ALA A 106 22.47 5.87 -12.63
CA ALA A 106 21.51 4.78 -12.75
C ALA A 106 20.36 4.93 -11.73
N ARG A 107 20.66 5.37 -10.51
CA ARG A 107 19.66 5.63 -9.47
C ARG A 107 18.71 6.76 -9.86
N GLU A 108 19.23 7.86 -10.39
CA GLU A 108 18.44 8.97 -10.91
C GLU A 108 17.55 8.51 -12.06
N TRP A 109 18.09 7.73 -12.98
CA TRP A 109 17.32 7.15 -14.08
C TRP A 109 16.20 6.23 -13.59
N MET A 110 16.47 5.40 -12.57
CA MET A 110 15.44 4.56 -11.94
C MET A 110 14.34 5.41 -11.32
N CYS A 111 14.68 6.48 -10.59
CA CYS A 111 13.68 7.39 -10.02
C CYS A 111 12.87 8.12 -11.11
N ALA A 112 13.50 8.50 -12.22
CA ALA A 112 12.82 9.20 -13.30
C ALA A 112 11.82 8.32 -14.07
N ASN A 113 12.03 7.01 -14.13
CA ASN A 113 11.19 6.11 -14.94
C ASN A 113 10.19 5.30 -14.12
N PHE A 114 10.46 5.05 -12.83
CA PHE A 114 9.64 4.20 -11.97
C PHE A 114 8.95 4.99 -10.87
N PHE A 115 7.61 5.05 -10.92
CA PHE A 115 6.81 5.77 -9.93
C PHE A 115 7.00 5.20 -8.53
N ASP A 116 7.01 3.87 -8.37
CA ASP A 116 7.09 3.25 -7.06
C ASP A 116 8.47 3.38 -6.41
N VAL A 117 9.55 3.40 -7.19
CA VAL A 117 10.90 3.74 -6.73
C VAL A 117 10.94 5.20 -6.27
N ARG A 118 10.40 6.12 -7.08
CA ARG A 118 10.36 7.56 -6.78
C ARG A 118 9.54 7.88 -5.54
N THR A 119 8.45 7.14 -5.31
CA THR A 119 7.45 7.38 -4.26
C THR A 119 7.79 6.67 -2.95
N PHE A 120 8.05 5.36 -3.00
CA PHE A 120 8.26 4.53 -1.79
C PHE A 120 9.74 4.25 -1.50
N GLY A 121 10.60 4.40 -2.50
CA GLY A 121 12.00 3.97 -2.44
C GLY A 121 12.17 2.49 -2.76
N ALA A 122 13.41 2.11 -3.01
CA ALA A 122 13.80 0.74 -3.28
C ALA A 122 15.29 0.52 -2.98
N VAL A 123 15.62 -0.71 -2.58
CA VAL A 123 17.01 -1.20 -2.56
C VAL A 123 17.28 -1.87 -3.91
N MET A 124 18.24 -1.33 -4.66
CA MET A 124 18.59 -1.74 -6.04
C MET A 124 20.05 -2.19 -6.14
N SER A 125 20.61 -2.67 -5.03
CA SER A 125 21.99 -3.16 -4.90
C SER A 125 22.13 -4.64 -5.27
N LEU A 126 21.75 -4.99 -6.51
CA LEU A 126 21.97 -6.34 -7.06
C LEU A 126 23.35 -6.45 -7.73
N LYS A 127 23.60 -7.55 -8.47
CA LYS A 127 24.84 -7.75 -9.25
C LYS A 127 25.14 -6.56 -10.17
N VAL A 128 24.11 -6.04 -10.83
CA VAL A 128 24.13 -4.74 -11.49
C VAL A 128 23.56 -3.74 -10.49
N ASN A 129 24.39 -2.84 -9.99
CA ASN A 129 24.06 -1.98 -8.86
C ASN A 129 23.46 -0.65 -9.35
N CYS A 130 22.29 -0.27 -8.84
CA CYS A 130 21.67 1.05 -9.04
C CYS A 130 21.46 1.79 -7.70
N GLY A 131 22.14 1.35 -6.64
CA GLY A 131 22.13 1.97 -5.33
C GLY A 131 20.86 1.68 -4.54
N GLN A 132 20.50 2.61 -3.67
CA GLN A 132 19.28 2.55 -2.87
C GLN A 132 18.67 3.93 -2.73
N VAL A 133 17.36 3.98 -2.58
CA VAL A 133 16.58 5.21 -2.44
C VAL A 133 15.58 5.05 -1.31
N ARG A 134 15.45 6.08 -0.49
CA ARG A 134 14.33 6.21 0.44
C ARG A 134 13.30 7.14 -0.17
N GLY A 135 12.10 6.63 -0.45
CA GLY A 135 11.04 7.44 -1.03
C GLY A 135 10.38 8.36 0.01
N PRO A 136 9.78 9.47 -0.43
CA PRO A 136 9.12 10.42 0.44
C PRO A 136 7.88 9.88 1.11
N ALA A 137 7.12 9.00 0.45
CA ALA A 137 5.85 8.49 0.94
C ALA A 137 6.06 7.21 1.75
N GLN A 138 5.83 7.29 3.06
CA GLN A 138 5.89 6.16 3.98
C GLN A 138 4.51 5.94 4.61
N MET A 139 4.17 4.67 4.80
CA MET A 139 2.91 4.23 5.41
C MET A 139 3.25 3.22 6.49
N ASN A 140 2.48 3.24 7.57
CA ASN A 140 2.60 2.26 8.63
C ASN A 140 1.57 1.14 8.44
N PHE A 141 1.64 0.12 9.29
CA PHE A 141 0.61 -0.91 9.33
C PHE A 141 -0.73 -0.25 9.69
N ALA A 142 -1.75 -0.56 8.90
CA ALA A 142 -3.10 -0.17 9.25
C ALA A 142 -3.64 -1.12 10.31
N ARG A 143 -4.35 -0.56 11.27
CA ARG A 143 -4.98 -1.32 12.36
C ARG A 143 -6.49 -1.10 12.33
N SER A 144 -7.27 -2.13 12.65
CA SER A 144 -8.71 -1.95 12.80
C SER A 144 -9.05 -0.96 13.93
N ILE A 145 -10.26 -0.41 13.94
CA ILE A 145 -10.75 0.47 15.01
C ILE A 145 -11.25 -0.35 16.21
N ASP A 146 -11.80 -1.53 15.95
CA ASP A 146 -12.24 -2.50 16.95
C ASP A 146 -11.51 -3.84 16.74
N PRO A 147 -11.44 -4.72 17.75
CA PRO A 147 -11.04 -6.12 17.57
C PRO A 147 -11.88 -6.81 16.48
N VAL A 148 -11.23 -7.60 15.63
CA VAL A 148 -11.88 -8.38 14.57
C VAL A 148 -11.82 -9.86 14.88
N ILE A 149 -12.88 -10.58 14.52
CA ILE A 149 -12.94 -12.04 14.67
C ILE A 149 -13.04 -12.65 13.27
N PRO A 150 -11.95 -13.23 12.76
CA PRO A 150 -11.98 -13.99 11.53
C PRO A 150 -12.96 -15.17 11.63
N ARG A 151 -13.70 -15.43 10.55
CA ARG A 151 -14.56 -16.61 10.40
C ARG A 151 -14.05 -17.47 9.27
N GLU A 152 -13.97 -18.77 9.55
CA GLU A 152 -13.76 -19.79 8.53
C GLU A 152 -15.12 -20.22 7.96
N ILE A 153 -15.26 -20.13 6.65
CA ILE A 153 -16.45 -20.53 5.91
C ILE A 153 -16.06 -21.68 5.00
N SER A 154 -16.57 -22.87 5.31
CA SER A 154 -16.42 -24.05 4.46
C SER A 154 -17.20 -23.87 3.17
N ILE A 155 -16.57 -24.17 2.04
CA ILE A 155 -17.14 -24.13 0.70
C ILE A 155 -16.87 -25.44 -0.02
N THR A 156 -17.65 -25.74 -1.07
CA THR A 156 -17.48 -26.97 -1.85
C THR A 156 -17.19 -26.63 -3.31
N ARG A 157 -16.18 -27.27 -3.88
CA ARG A 157 -15.91 -27.27 -5.32
C ARG A 157 -16.46 -28.57 -5.91
N MET A 158 -17.39 -28.47 -6.85
CA MET A 158 -18.06 -29.60 -7.52
C MET A 158 -17.20 -30.26 -8.62
N ALA A 159 -15.87 -30.14 -8.51
CA ALA A 159 -14.91 -30.71 -9.44
C ALA A 159 -13.65 -31.10 -8.67
N VAL A 160 -12.96 -32.12 -9.15
CA VAL A 160 -11.70 -32.61 -8.60
C VAL A 160 -10.55 -32.23 -9.52
N ALA A 161 -9.38 -31.98 -8.95
CA ALA A 161 -8.23 -31.45 -9.71
C ALA A 161 -7.47 -32.56 -10.46
N THR A 162 -7.61 -33.82 -10.03
CA THR A 162 -6.88 -34.96 -10.59
C THR A 162 -7.76 -36.20 -10.67
N GLU A 163 -7.47 -37.11 -11.60
CA GLU A 163 -8.16 -38.40 -11.72
C GLU A 163 -8.07 -39.22 -10.44
N ARG A 164 -6.89 -39.19 -9.77
CA ARG A 164 -6.70 -39.82 -8.44
C ARG A 164 -7.64 -39.27 -7.37
N GLU A 165 -7.98 -37.98 -7.43
CA GLU A 165 -8.92 -37.36 -6.51
C GLU A 165 -10.37 -37.79 -6.81
N ALA A 166 -10.72 -37.98 -8.09
CA ALA A 166 -12.02 -38.54 -8.50
C ALA A 166 -12.23 -39.98 -8.01
N GLU A 167 -11.20 -40.81 -8.22
CA GLU A 167 -11.19 -42.22 -7.80
C GLU A 167 -11.27 -42.36 -6.28
N SER A 168 -10.52 -41.56 -5.54
CA SER A 168 -10.54 -41.58 -4.07
C SER A 168 -11.85 -41.08 -3.46
N GLN A 169 -12.58 -40.22 -4.17
CA GLN A 169 -13.92 -39.75 -3.79
C GLN A 169 -15.07 -40.61 -4.33
N GLN A 170 -14.76 -41.77 -4.93
CA GLN A 170 -15.76 -42.72 -5.46
C GLN A 170 -16.81 -42.06 -6.39
N GLY A 171 -16.42 -41.02 -7.12
CA GLY A 171 -17.30 -40.33 -8.08
C GLY A 171 -18.18 -39.20 -7.52
N ASP A 172 -18.14 -38.90 -6.22
CA ASP A 172 -18.91 -37.77 -5.65
C ASP A 172 -18.35 -36.40 -6.11
N ASN A 173 -17.06 -36.37 -6.49
CA ASN A 173 -16.35 -35.25 -7.13
C ASN A 173 -16.50 -33.89 -6.41
N ARG A 174 -16.46 -33.90 -5.08
CA ARG A 174 -16.61 -32.71 -4.21
C ARG A 174 -15.37 -32.50 -3.36
N THR A 175 -14.57 -31.49 -3.69
CA THR A 175 -13.48 -31.03 -2.83
C THR A 175 -13.98 -29.94 -1.88
N MET A 176 -13.76 -30.08 -0.57
CA MET A 176 -14.03 -29.01 0.39
C MET A 176 -12.87 -27.99 0.41
N GLY A 177 -13.21 -26.72 0.29
CA GLY A 177 -12.32 -25.59 0.47
C GLY A 177 -12.73 -24.74 1.68
N LYS A 178 -11.90 -23.77 2.04
CA LYS A 178 -12.15 -22.86 3.16
C LYS A 178 -11.91 -21.42 2.72
N LYS A 179 -12.77 -20.51 3.15
CA LYS A 179 -12.56 -19.06 3.04
C LYS A 179 -12.48 -18.46 4.43
N ASN A 180 -11.40 -17.77 4.70
CA ASN A 180 -11.23 -17.01 5.92
C ASN A 180 -11.61 -15.55 5.67
N ILE A 181 -12.61 -15.04 6.38
CA ILE A 181 -13.13 -13.69 6.18
C ILE A 181 -13.26 -12.95 7.51
N ILE A 182 -13.18 -11.63 7.44
CA ILE A 182 -13.64 -10.73 8.50
C ILE A 182 -15.05 -10.29 8.11
N PRO A 183 -16.08 -10.50 8.97
CA PRO A 183 -17.44 -10.06 8.68
C PRO A 183 -17.51 -8.55 8.42
N TYR A 184 -16.87 -7.77 9.30
CA TYR A 184 -16.66 -6.34 9.10
C TYR A 184 -15.44 -5.86 9.88
N GLY A 185 -14.68 -4.94 9.31
CA GLY A 185 -13.61 -4.23 10.01
C GLY A 185 -13.33 -2.88 9.36
N LEU A 186 -13.36 -1.80 10.14
CA LEU A 186 -12.87 -0.49 9.72
C LEU A 186 -11.41 -0.36 10.12
N TYR A 187 -10.54 -0.06 9.17
CA TYR A 187 -9.09 0.05 9.34
C TYR A 187 -8.64 1.49 9.20
N ARG A 188 -7.65 1.86 10.00
CA ARG A 188 -6.96 3.14 9.98
C ARG A 188 -5.50 2.94 9.62
N ALA A 189 -5.07 3.54 8.52
CA ALA A 189 -3.67 3.68 8.15
C ALA A 189 -3.21 5.12 8.36
N GLU A 190 -1.96 5.28 8.76
CA GLU A 190 -1.30 6.58 8.91
C GLU A 190 -0.10 6.63 7.99
N GLY A 191 0.10 7.78 7.35
CA GLY A 191 1.21 7.96 6.43
C GLY A 191 1.81 9.36 6.46
N TYR A 192 2.99 9.44 5.85
CA TYR A 192 3.92 10.56 5.94
C TYR A 192 4.54 10.80 4.58
N ILE A 193 4.67 12.05 4.17
CA ILE A 193 5.26 12.46 2.90
C ILE A 193 6.29 13.55 3.17
N SER A 194 7.56 13.20 3.02
CA SER A 194 8.67 14.11 3.26
C SER A 194 9.05 14.88 1.99
N ALA A 195 8.84 16.20 1.97
CA ALA A 195 9.31 17.04 0.87
C ALA A 195 10.85 17.07 0.76
N HIS A 196 11.60 16.87 1.86
CA HIS A 196 13.06 16.73 1.79
C HIS A 196 13.49 15.53 0.95
N LEU A 197 12.89 14.35 1.19
CA LEU A 197 13.18 13.14 0.41
C LEU A 197 12.64 13.26 -1.02
N ALA A 198 11.51 13.95 -1.22
CA ALA A 198 10.95 14.18 -2.55
C ALA A 198 11.93 14.92 -3.46
N GLY A 199 12.66 15.92 -2.92
CA GLY A 199 13.71 16.63 -3.66
C GLY A 199 14.91 15.75 -4.07
N GLN A 200 15.14 14.61 -3.39
CA GLN A 200 16.19 13.66 -3.76
C GLN A 200 15.74 12.66 -4.84
N THR A 201 14.46 12.32 -4.87
CA THR A 201 13.90 11.34 -5.82
C THR A 201 13.23 11.96 -7.04
N GLY A 202 12.99 13.28 -7.01
CA GLY A 202 12.22 13.99 -8.03
C GLY A 202 10.71 13.75 -7.92
N PHE A 203 10.22 13.25 -6.77
CA PHE A 203 8.79 13.08 -6.52
C PHE A 203 8.08 14.44 -6.53
N SER A 204 7.09 14.55 -7.39
CA SER A 204 6.45 15.82 -7.77
C SER A 204 5.06 16.00 -7.17
N GLU A 205 4.51 17.22 -7.27
CA GLU A 205 3.09 17.47 -6.95
C GLU A 205 2.15 16.63 -7.84
N GLU A 206 2.55 16.34 -9.09
CA GLU A 206 1.78 15.47 -9.98
C GLU A 206 1.79 14.01 -9.52
N ASP A 207 2.93 13.53 -9.02
CA ASP A 207 3.04 12.20 -8.40
C ASP A 207 2.22 12.12 -7.10
N LEU A 208 2.21 13.20 -6.32
CA LEU A 208 1.42 13.30 -5.10
C LEU A 208 -0.08 13.22 -5.39
N ALA A 209 -0.56 13.96 -6.40
CA ALA A 209 -1.95 13.90 -6.82
C ALA A 209 -2.34 12.48 -7.27
N LEU A 210 -1.48 11.81 -8.04
CA LEU A 210 -1.67 10.41 -8.45
C LEU A 210 -1.67 9.45 -7.25
N PHE A 211 -0.85 9.70 -6.23
CA PHE A 211 -0.84 8.91 -5.01
C PHE A 211 -2.16 9.03 -4.23
N TRP A 212 -2.74 10.24 -4.15
CA TRP A 212 -4.06 10.43 -3.54
C TRP A 212 -5.17 9.77 -4.33
N GLU A 213 -5.16 9.92 -5.65
CA GLU A 213 -6.10 9.24 -6.55
C GLU A 213 -6.03 7.71 -6.37
N ALA A 214 -4.81 7.17 -6.24
CA ALA A 214 -4.61 5.76 -5.99
C ALA A 214 -5.16 5.32 -4.63
N LEU A 215 -4.96 6.09 -3.55
CA LEU A 215 -5.54 5.76 -2.25
C LEU A 215 -7.08 5.77 -2.28
N ILE A 216 -7.69 6.68 -3.03
CA ILE A 216 -9.15 6.75 -3.16
C ILE A 216 -9.69 5.53 -3.95
N ASN A 217 -9.03 5.16 -5.05
CA ASN A 217 -9.58 4.21 -6.02
C ASN A 217 -8.97 2.80 -6.01
N MET A 218 -7.93 2.54 -5.22
CA MET A 218 -7.19 1.27 -5.29
C MET A 218 -8.05 0.03 -5.00
N PHE A 219 -9.14 0.14 -4.23
CA PHE A 219 -10.01 -0.99 -3.93
C PHE A 219 -11.02 -1.29 -5.04
N GLU A 220 -11.45 -0.27 -5.80
CA GLU A 220 -12.38 -0.41 -6.94
C GLU A 220 -11.80 -1.26 -8.08
N HIS A 221 -10.47 -1.32 -8.18
CA HIS A 221 -9.76 -2.09 -9.19
C HIS A 221 -9.08 -3.36 -8.65
N ASP A 222 -9.33 -3.71 -7.38
CA ASP A 222 -8.68 -4.84 -6.71
C ASP A 222 -9.71 -5.82 -6.12
N HIS A 223 -10.88 -5.95 -6.77
CA HIS A 223 -11.89 -6.93 -6.40
C HIS A 223 -11.42 -8.37 -6.64
N ALA A 224 -11.63 -9.23 -5.65
CA ALA A 224 -11.37 -10.67 -5.77
C ALA A 224 -12.25 -11.46 -4.79
N ALA A 225 -12.47 -12.74 -5.09
CA ALA A 225 -13.34 -13.63 -4.32
C ALA A 225 -12.92 -13.83 -2.85
N ALA A 226 -11.67 -13.52 -2.51
CA ALA A 226 -11.15 -13.57 -1.13
C ALA A 226 -11.26 -12.22 -0.40
N ARG A 227 -11.28 -11.09 -1.11
CA ARG A 227 -11.20 -9.74 -0.52
C ARG A 227 -12.55 -9.21 -0.05
N GLY A 228 -13.65 -9.79 -0.53
CA GLY A 228 -15.00 -9.29 -0.25
C GLY A 228 -15.17 -7.87 -0.77
N LYS A 229 -15.98 -7.09 -0.05
CA LYS A 229 -16.19 -5.68 -0.36
C LYS A 229 -15.26 -4.84 0.49
N MET A 230 -14.17 -4.37 -0.12
CA MET A 230 -13.30 -3.36 0.47
C MET A 230 -13.65 -2.00 -0.11
N ALA A 231 -13.69 -0.96 0.71
CA ALA A 231 -13.94 0.40 0.23
C ALA A 231 -13.08 1.43 0.97
N ALA A 232 -12.58 2.41 0.22
CA ALA A 232 -12.04 3.63 0.81
C ALA A 232 -13.20 4.40 1.46
N ARG A 233 -13.03 4.84 2.70
CA ARG A 233 -14.09 5.52 3.47
C ARG A 233 -13.81 6.98 3.70
N LYS A 234 -12.61 7.31 4.18
CA LYS A 234 -12.16 8.69 4.40
C LYS A 234 -10.68 8.83 4.14
N LEU A 235 -10.28 10.00 3.64
CA LEU A 235 -8.87 10.38 3.48
C LEU A 235 -8.68 11.81 3.98
N PHE A 236 -8.07 11.94 5.16
CA PHE A 236 -7.69 13.23 5.73
C PHE A 236 -6.23 13.50 5.42
N VAL A 237 -5.95 14.63 4.80
CA VAL A 237 -4.59 15.08 4.44
C VAL A 237 -4.25 16.34 5.21
N PHE A 238 -3.10 16.34 5.87
CA PHE A 238 -2.54 17.47 6.58
C PHE A 238 -1.35 18.00 5.78
N LYS A 239 -1.47 19.24 5.29
CA LYS A 239 -0.42 19.94 4.58
C LYS A 239 0.26 20.94 5.51
N HIS A 240 1.57 20.78 5.70
CA HIS A 240 2.36 21.73 6.47
C HIS A 240 2.77 22.95 5.62
N ALA A 241 2.88 24.12 6.25
CA ALA A 241 3.38 25.34 5.59
C ALA A 241 4.84 25.24 5.12
N THR A 242 5.65 24.35 5.70
CA THR A 242 7.09 24.22 5.39
C THR A 242 7.51 22.82 4.93
N LYS A 243 8.69 22.74 4.30
CA LYS A 243 9.33 21.50 3.81
C LYS A 243 9.66 20.49 4.92
N LEU A 244 9.91 20.95 6.14
CA LEU A 244 10.25 20.10 7.29
C LEU A 244 9.06 19.78 8.19
N GLY A 245 7.99 20.58 8.09
CA GLY A 245 6.79 20.44 8.90
C GLY A 245 6.69 21.47 10.01
N ASN A 246 5.46 21.65 10.49
CA ASN A 246 5.09 22.65 11.48
C ASN A 246 4.46 22.05 12.75
N ALA A 247 4.20 20.74 12.75
CA ALA A 247 3.62 20.03 13.89
C ALA A 247 4.11 18.57 13.95
N PRO A 248 4.13 17.96 15.14
CA PRO A 248 4.34 16.51 15.27
C PRO A 248 3.19 15.72 14.65
N ALA A 249 3.50 14.64 13.93
CA ALA A 249 2.50 13.85 13.22
C ALA A 249 1.46 13.20 14.14
N HIS A 250 1.87 12.69 15.31
CA HIS A 250 0.93 12.07 16.27
C HIS A 250 -0.17 13.03 16.71
N LYS A 251 0.14 14.32 16.93
CA LYS A 251 -0.85 15.33 17.29
C LYS A 251 -1.88 15.57 16.18
N LEU A 252 -1.43 15.54 14.93
CA LEU A 252 -2.32 15.65 13.77
C LEU A 252 -3.23 14.42 13.66
N PHE A 253 -2.67 13.23 13.85
CA PHE A 253 -3.43 11.98 13.84
C PHE A 253 -4.46 11.91 14.97
N GLU A 254 -4.14 12.41 16.16
CA GLU A 254 -5.07 12.51 17.31
C GLU A 254 -6.23 13.48 17.07
N THR A 255 -6.16 14.35 16.05
CA THR A 255 -7.30 15.21 15.67
C THR A 255 -8.43 14.42 15.00
N ILE A 256 -8.15 13.23 14.47
CA ILE A 256 -9.14 12.34 13.87
C ILE A 256 -9.50 11.27 14.89
N GLU A 257 -10.65 11.43 15.53
CA GLU A 257 -11.20 10.44 16.44
C GLU A 257 -12.23 9.57 15.70
N VAL A 258 -12.15 8.25 15.88
CA VAL A 258 -13.14 7.31 15.36
C VAL A 258 -13.72 6.55 16.53
N ARG A 259 -15.04 6.62 16.71
CA ARG A 259 -15.77 5.99 17.82
C ARG A 259 -17.01 5.27 17.32
N ARG A 260 -17.55 4.34 18.12
CA ARG A 260 -18.83 3.69 17.83
C ARG A 260 -19.96 4.74 17.83
N ALA A 261 -20.82 4.71 16.82
CA ALA A 261 -21.95 5.62 16.71
C ALA A 261 -23.05 5.33 17.75
N SER A 262 -23.21 4.07 18.13
CA SER A 262 -24.12 3.62 19.19
C SER A 262 -23.35 3.09 20.40
N SER A 263 -23.89 3.33 21.59
CA SER A 263 -23.43 2.69 22.84
C SER A 263 -23.89 1.22 22.98
N GLU A 264 -24.59 0.68 21.98
CA GLU A 264 -24.98 -0.73 21.98
C GLU A 264 -23.73 -1.63 21.83
N ASN A 265 -23.61 -2.59 22.73
CA ASN A 265 -22.48 -3.53 22.82
C ASN A 265 -22.45 -4.60 21.69
N GLY A 266 -23.12 -4.34 20.57
CA GLY A 266 -23.13 -5.21 19.41
C GLY A 266 -21.84 -5.09 18.58
N PRO A 267 -21.45 -6.15 17.84
CA PRO A 267 -20.29 -6.09 16.97
C PRO A 267 -20.55 -5.15 15.79
N SER A 268 -19.51 -4.46 15.32
CA SER A 268 -19.58 -3.61 14.13
C SER A 268 -19.86 -4.44 12.87
N ARG A 269 -20.75 -3.96 12.00
CA ARG A 269 -21.16 -4.61 10.74
C ARG A 269 -21.24 -3.66 9.55
N ALA A 270 -21.22 -2.35 9.79
CA ALA A 270 -21.22 -1.36 8.74
C ALA A 270 -20.44 -0.10 9.13
N PHE A 271 -20.10 0.71 8.13
CA PHE A 271 -19.44 2.00 8.34
C PHE A 271 -20.32 2.98 9.13
N SER A 272 -21.64 2.89 8.96
CA SER A 272 -22.63 3.68 9.73
C SER A 272 -22.59 3.43 11.23
N ASP A 273 -21.97 2.33 11.67
CA ASP A 273 -21.82 2.04 13.10
C ASP A 273 -20.66 2.81 13.74
N TYR A 274 -19.96 3.64 12.97
CA TYR A 274 -18.88 4.50 13.42
C TYR A 274 -19.22 5.96 13.17
N GLN A 275 -18.79 6.79 14.10
CA GLN A 275 -18.78 8.24 13.95
C GLN A 275 -17.32 8.70 13.92
N ILE A 276 -17.02 9.55 12.94
CA ILE A 276 -15.72 10.21 12.84
C ILE A 276 -15.88 11.63 13.33
N VAL A 277 -15.05 12.03 14.27
CA VAL A 277 -15.01 13.38 14.85
C VAL A 277 -13.66 14.00 14.52
N VAL A 278 -13.71 15.15 13.86
CA VAL A 278 -12.51 15.94 13.52
C VAL A 278 -12.41 17.09 14.52
N HIS A 279 -11.38 17.06 15.35
CA HIS A 279 -11.08 18.07 16.38
C HIS A 279 -10.34 19.26 15.76
N HIS A 280 -11.06 20.08 14.99
CA HIS A 280 -10.47 21.23 14.29
C HIS A 280 -9.78 22.23 15.21
N GLU A 281 -10.23 22.35 16.46
CA GLU A 281 -9.63 23.22 17.47
C GLU A 281 -8.23 22.78 17.90
N LYS A 282 -7.84 21.53 17.62
CA LYS A 282 -6.50 20.99 17.91
C LYS A 282 -5.55 21.14 16.72
N LEU A 283 -6.03 21.59 15.56
CA LEU A 283 -5.19 21.81 14.39
C LEU A 283 -4.40 23.11 14.54
N PRO A 284 -3.06 23.08 14.40
CA PRO A 284 -2.28 24.31 14.37
C PRO A 284 -2.59 25.14 13.12
N ASP A 285 -2.63 26.48 13.24
CA ASP A 285 -2.88 27.40 12.13
C ASP A 285 -1.92 27.25 10.93
N THR A 286 -0.75 26.66 11.19
CA THR A 286 0.31 26.41 10.20
C THR A 286 0.14 25.08 9.44
N VAL A 287 -0.95 24.35 9.70
CA VAL A 287 -1.28 23.08 9.06
C VAL A 287 -2.69 23.17 8.46
N GLN A 288 -2.77 22.99 7.15
CA GLN A 288 -4.03 22.93 6.44
C GLN A 288 -4.50 21.47 6.37
N MET A 289 -5.64 21.15 6.98
CA MET A 289 -6.29 19.85 6.82
C MET A 289 -7.30 19.89 5.66
N THR A 290 -7.28 18.88 4.80
CA THR A 290 -8.27 18.66 3.74
C THR A 290 -8.83 17.25 3.85
N GLU A 291 -10.15 17.11 3.83
CA GLU A 291 -10.84 15.83 3.68
C GLU A 291 -11.05 15.58 2.18
N MET A 292 -10.30 14.64 1.61
CA MET A 292 -10.33 14.33 0.17
C MET A 292 -11.41 13.31 -0.21
N LEU A 293 -11.89 12.55 0.77
CA LEU A 293 -12.95 11.55 0.69
C LEU A 293 -13.71 11.56 2.01
#